data_AF-A0A1C2JMY9-F1
#
_entry.id   AF-A0A1C2JMY9-F1
#
_cell.length_a   1.000
_cell.length_b   1.000
_cell.length_c   1.000
_cell.angle_alpha   90.00
_cell.angle_beta   90.00
_cell.angle_gamma   90.00
#
_symmetry.space_group_name_H-M   'P 1'
#
loop_
_entity.id
_entity.type
_entity.pdbx_description
1 polymer ?
#
loop_
_entity_poly.entity_id
_entity_poly.type
_entity_poly.pdbx_seq_one_letter_code
_entity_poly.pdbx_strand_id
1 'polypeptide(L)'
;MLGNILVRIENHGIPAEERQQRLLRALEKYNDAQLLSLASRRDRQEPKRDLRAVMIALPPAAMQRILRLPDGEWHVSVSALVDRLLDQKPARTGGK
;
A
#
# COMPACT_ATOMS: atom_id res chain seq x y z
N MET A 1 8.47 -10.78 16.19
CA MET A 1 9.31 -10.52 15.01
C MET A 1 8.50 -9.74 13.99
N LEU A 2 9.05 -8.67 13.43
CA LEU A 2 8.43 -7.92 12.33
C LEU A 2 8.85 -8.57 11.00
N GLY A 3 7.94 -8.61 10.04
CA GLY A 3 8.24 -9.03 8.67
C GLY A 3 8.53 -7.81 7.81
N ASN A 4 9.41 -7.95 6.81
CA ASN A 4 9.72 -6.87 5.88
C ASN A 4 9.18 -7.22 4.51
N ILE A 5 8.49 -6.28 3.87
CA ILE A 5 8.09 -6.41 2.46
C ILE A 5 8.88 -5.41 1.61
N LEU A 6 9.31 -5.86 0.44
CA LEU A 6 9.94 -5.00 -0.56
C LEU A 6 8.87 -4.62 -1.59
N VAL A 7 8.58 -3.33 -1.69
CA VAL A 7 7.58 -2.80 -2.62
C VAL A 7 8.13 -1.65 -3.44
N ARG A 8 7.59 -1.44 -4.63
CA ARG A 8 7.94 -0.29 -5.47
C ARG A 8 6.85 0.77 -5.36
N ILE A 9 7.19 1.93 -4.81
CA ILE A 9 6.25 3.05 -4.60
C ILE A 9 6.83 4.34 -5.16
N GLU A 10 5.97 5.27 -5.54
CA GLU A 10 6.37 6.61 -5.97
C GLU A 10 6.73 7.48 -4.75
N ASN A 11 5.99 7.31 -3.64
CA ASN A 11 6.10 8.16 -2.45
C ASN A 11 7.28 7.76 -1.52
N HIS A 12 8.45 7.55 -2.11
CA HIS A 12 9.66 7.08 -1.42
C HIS A 12 10.32 8.15 -0.53
N GLY A 13 9.89 9.42 -0.63
CA GLY A 13 10.34 10.52 0.23
C GLY A 13 9.72 10.51 1.64
N ILE A 14 8.73 9.66 1.92
CA ILE A 14 8.11 9.56 3.24
C ILE A 14 9.04 8.74 4.18
N PRO A 15 9.25 9.16 5.45
CA PRO A 15 9.97 8.38 6.44
C PRO A 15 9.45 6.95 6.57
N ALA A 16 10.31 5.99 6.88
CA ALA A 16 9.94 4.58 7.00
C ALA A 16 8.84 4.35 8.06
N GLU A 17 8.97 4.99 9.22
CA GLU A 17 7.98 4.89 10.31
C GLU A 17 6.61 5.46 9.89
N GLU A 18 6.60 6.60 9.19
CA GLU A 18 5.35 7.20 8.74
C GLU A 18 4.67 6.35 7.66
N ARG A 19 5.43 5.73 6.76
CA ARG A 19 4.88 4.76 5.79
C ARG A 19 4.25 3.57 6.50
N GLN A 20 4.94 3.01 7.49
CA GLN A 20 4.41 1.92 8.29
C GLN A 20 3.11 2.33 8.99
N GLN A 21 3.09 3.47 9.67
CA GLN A 21 1.89 3.93 10.39
C GLN A 21 0.71 4.19 9.44
N ARG A 22 0.94 4.84 8.30
CA ARG A 22 -0.09 5.07 7.28
C ARG A 22 -0.62 3.76 6.72
N LEU A 23 0.28 2.82 6.41
CA LEU A 23 -0.09 1.52 5.88
C LEU A 23 -0.92 0.72 6.91
N LEU A 24 -0.51 0.71 8.18
CA LEU A 24 -1.26 0.05 9.26
C LEU A 24 -2.65 0.63 9.45
N ARG A 25 -2.76 1.95 9.57
CA ARG A 25 -4.07 2.62 9.70
C ARG A 25 -4.96 2.33 8.50
N ALA A 26 -4.40 2.29 7.29
CA ALA A 26 -5.16 1.98 6.10
C ALA A 26 -5.64 0.51 6.09
N LEU A 27 -4.79 -0.44 6.48
CA LEU A 27 -5.18 -1.85 6.63
C LEU A 27 -6.26 -2.07 7.71
N GLU A 28 -6.25 -1.28 8.78
CA GLU A 28 -7.31 -1.33 9.80
C GLU A 28 -8.61 -0.71 9.30
N LYS A 29 -8.52 0.35 8.48
CA LYS A 29 -9.68 1.06 7.94
C LYS A 29 -10.39 0.29 6.82
N TYR A 30 -9.65 -0.42 5.98
CA TYR A 30 -10.19 -1.12 4.81
C TYR A 30 -10.40 -2.60 5.08
N ASN A 31 -11.52 -3.14 4.58
CA ASN A 31 -11.73 -4.60 4.55
C ASN A 31 -11.02 -5.23 3.35
N ASP A 32 -10.96 -6.58 3.31
CA ASP A 32 -10.17 -7.28 2.29
C ASP A 32 -10.68 -7.07 0.86
N ALA A 33 -12.00 -6.90 0.68
CA ALA A 33 -12.59 -6.58 -0.63
C ALA A 33 -12.20 -5.17 -1.13
N GLN A 34 -12.14 -4.19 -0.22
CA GLN A 34 -11.67 -2.84 -0.53
C GLN A 34 -10.17 -2.83 -0.83
N LEU A 35 -9.38 -3.57 -0.06
CA LEU A 35 -7.95 -3.76 -0.32
C LEU A 35 -7.73 -4.40 -1.70
N LEU A 36 -8.53 -5.42 -2.06
CA LEU A 36 -8.48 -6.04 -3.39
C LEU A 36 -8.75 -5.01 -4.51
N SER A 37 -9.78 -4.18 -4.33
CA SER A 37 -10.13 -3.11 -5.28
C SER A 37 -9.00 -2.09 -5.44
N LEU A 38 -8.31 -1.73 -4.35
CA LEU A 38 -7.15 -0.84 -4.36
C LEU A 38 -5.90 -1.49 -4.96
N ALA A 39 -5.73 -2.79 -4.76
CA ALA A 39 -4.62 -3.57 -5.30
C ALA A 39 -4.78 -3.86 -6.80
N SER A 40 -6.02 -3.77 -7.32
CA SER A 40 -6.34 -3.97 -8.72
C SER A 40 -5.75 -2.84 -9.58
N ARG A 41 -4.81 -3.19 -10.46
CA ARG A 41 -4.18 -2.30 -11.44
C ARG A 41 -5.26 -1.83 -12.41
N ARG A 42 -5.55 -0.53 -12.36
CA ARG A 42 -6.28 0.14 -13.45
C ARG A 42 -5.39 0.16 -14.69
N ASP A 43 -5.99 -0.21 -15.81
CA ASP A 43 -5.34 -0.39 -17.11
C ASP A 43 -4.53 0.86 -17.54
N ARG A 44 -3.21 0.67 -17.66
CA ARG A 44 -2.29 1.23 -18.68
C ARG A 44 -2.26 2.73 -19.04
N GLN A 45 -2.89 3.64 -18.29
CA GLN A 45 -2.92 5.08 -18.64
C GLN A 45 -2.37 6.04 -17.58
N GLU A 46 -1.55 5.59 -16.63
CA GLU A 46 -0.83 6.52 -15.76
C GLU A 46 0.57 6.81 -16.30
N PRO A 47 1.03 8.08 -16.31
CA PRO A 47 2.36 8.45 -16.79
C PRO A 47 3.45 7.69 -16.04
N LYS A 48 4.64 7.57 -16.63
CA LYS A 48 5.80 6.89 -16.02
C LYS A 48 6.08 7.47 -14.62
N ARG A 49 5.63 6.75 -13.59
CA ARG A 49 5.86 7.06 -12.18
C ARG A 49 7.30 6.71 -11.80
N ASP A 50 7.97 7.55 -11.00
CA ASP A 50 9.31 7.28 -10.44
C ASP A 50 9.19 6.29 -9.29
N LEU A 51 8.97 5.02 -9.62
CA LEU A 51 8.80 3.95 -8.64
C LEU A 51 10.16 3.53 -8.08
N ARG A 52 10.37 3.70 -6.78
CA ARG A 52 11.56 3.20 -6.09
C ARG A 52 11.26 2.02 -5.19
N ALA A 53 12.18 1.07 -5.18
CA ALA A 53 12.12 -0.07 -4.28
C ALA A 53 12.37 0.40 -2.85
N VAL A 54 11.45 0.07 -1.94
CA VAL A 54 11.53 0.43 -0.54
C VAL A 54 11.14 -0.75 0.34
N MET A 55 11.81 -0.89 1.48
CA MET A 55 11.43 -1.84 2.51
C MET A 55 10.46 -1.19 3.49
N ILE A 56 9.39 -1.91 3.83
CA ILE A 56 8.45 -1.51 4.86
C ILE A 56 8.38 -2.64 5.90
N ALA A 57 8.65 -2.28 7.15
CA ALA A 57 8.46 -3.17 8.27
C ALA A 57 6.98 -3.26 8.63
N LEU A 58 6.47 -4.46 8.76
CA LEU A 58 5.08 -4.73 9.09
C LEU A 58 4.97 -5.78 10.20
N PRO A 59 3.98 -5.66 11.09
CA PRO A 59 3.65 -6.72 12.01
C PRO A 59 3.14 -7.96 11.24
N PRO A 60 3.34 -9.17 11.80
CA PRO A 60 2.99 -10.42 11.14
C PRO A 60 1.53 -10.47 10.67
N ALA A 61 0.59 -9.92 11.45
CA ALA A 61 -0.83 -9.90 11.12
C ALA A 61 -1.11 -9.06 9.86
N ALA A 62 -0.49 -7.89 9.74
CA ALA A 62 -0.62 -7.03 8.55
C ALA A 62 0.00 -7.68 7.32
N MET A 63 1.17 -8.31 7.50
CA MET A 63 1.86 -9.01 6.42
C MET A 63 1.04 -10.20 5.91
N GLN A 64 0.51 -11.02 6.82
CA GLN A 64 -0.39 -12.13 6.48
C GLN A 64 -1.63 -11.64 5.72
N ARG A 65 -2.17 -10.49 6.09
CA ARG A 65 -3.35 -9.93 5.45
C ARG A 65 -3.08 -9.45 4.02
N ILE A 66 -1.95 -8.77 3.80
CA ILE A 66 -1.51 -8.37 2.46
C ILE A 66 -1.19 -9.60 1.60
N LEU A 67 -0.47 -10.59 2.16
CA LEU A 67 -0.09 -11.82 1.45
C LEU A 67 -1.27 -12.75 1.17
N ARG A 68 -2.37 -12.62 1.93
CA ARG A 68 -3.62 -13.37 1.72
C ARG A 68 -4.47 -12.80 0.59
N LEU A 69 -4.18 -11.59 0.12
CA LEU A 69 -4.81 -11.10 -1.10
C LEU A 69 -4.41 -12.05 -2.24
N PRO A 70 -5.34 -12.45 -3.12
CA PRO A 70 -5.09 -13.46 -4.14
C PRO A 70 -3.95 -13.02 -5.06
N ASP A 71 -2.76 -13.56 -4.77
CA ASP A 71 -1.54 -13.46 -5.57
C ASP A 71 -1.70 -14.44 -6.74
N GLY A 72 -2.48 -14.05 -7.75
CA GLY A 72 -2.86 -14.95 -8.83
C GLY A 72 -3.79 -14.35 -9.86
N GLU A 73 -4.59 -13.34 -9.50
CA GLU A 73 -5.23 -12.51 -10.51
C GLU A 73 -4.18 -11.55 -11.09
N TRP A 74 -3.97 -11.62 -12.41
CA TRP A 74 -2.97 -10.82 -13.16
C TRP A 74 -3.07 -9.30 -12.92
N HIS A 75 -4.16 -8.85 -12.29
CA HIS A 75 -4.48 -7.47 -12.02
C HIS A 75 -4.13 -7.03 -10.59
N VAL A 76 -3.82 -7.93 -9.65
CA VAL A 76 -3.56 -7.58 -8.23
C VAL A 76 -2.07 -7.42 -8.00
N SER A 77 -1.63 -6.27 -7.45
CA SER A 77 -0.21 -6.04 -7.12
C SER A 77 -0.05 -5.43 -5.74
N VAL A 78 0.71 -6.10 -4.87
CA VAL A 78 1.05 -5.60 -3.53
C VAL A 78 1.73 -4.23 -3.58
N SER A 79 2.61 -4.00 -4.57
CA SER A 79 3.25 -2.68 -4.75
C SER A 79 2.22 -1.61 -5.12
N ALA A 80 1.25 -1.91 -5.99
CA ALA A 80 0.19 -0.98 -6.35
C ALA A 80 -0.75 -0.70 -5.17
N LEU A 81 -1.07 -1.72 -4.38
CA LEU A 81 -1.84 -1.58 -3.15
C LEU A 81 -1.13 -0.63 -2.18
N VAL A 82 0.14 -0.90 -1.87
CA VAL A 82 0.89 -0.09 -0.90
C VAL A 82 1.07 1.34 -1.41
N ASP A 83 1.39 1.51 -2.70
CA ASP A 83 1.47 2.83 -3.34
C ASP A 83 0.15 3.61 -3.17
N ARG A 84 -1.00 2.98 -3.47
CA ARG A 84 -2.33 3.58 -3.29
C ARG A 84 -2.62 3.92 -1.83
N LEU A 85 -2.34 3.01 -0.90
CA LEU A 85 -2.61 3.23 0.53
C LEU A 85 -1.74 4.38 1.09
N LEU A 86 -0.53 4.57 0.56
CA LEU A 86 0.36 5.67 0.92
C LEU A 86 0.02 6.98 0.21
N ASP A 87 -0.50 6.93 -1.02
CA ASP A 87 -0.96 8.07 -1.81
C ASP A 87 -2.25 8.68 -1.29
N GLN A 88 -3.10 7.90 -0.60
CA GLN A 88 -4.23 8.44 0.13
C GLN A 88 -3.71 9.37 1.24
N LYS A 89 -3.55 10.65 0.91
CA LYS A 89 -3.36 11.72 1.88
C LYS A 89 -4.41 11.50 2.97
N PRO A 90 -4.04 11.55 4.26
CA PRO A 90 -5.06 11.60 5.29
C PRO A 90 -6.02 12.69 4.87
N ALA A 91 -7.31 12.35 4.72
CA ALA A 91 -8.33 13.28 4.29
C ALA A 91 -8.06 14.57 5.06
N ARG A 92 -7.69 15.65 4.35
CA ARG A 92 -7.54 16.94 4.99
C ARG A 92 -8.89 17.17 5.64
N THR A 93 -8.96 17.02 6.96
CA THR A 93 -10.02 17.60 7.75
C THR A 93 -9.89 19.08 7.46
N GLY A 94 -10.67 19.55 6.49
CA GLY A 94 -10.68 20.93 6.06
C GLY A 94 -11.12 21.73 7.26
N GLY A 95 -10.16 22.33 7.95
CA GLY A 95 -10.44 23.42 8.86
C GLY A 95 -10.94 24.58 8.01
N LYS A 96 -12.21 24.91 8.21
CA LYS A 96 -12.68 26.28 8.20
C LYS A 96 -13.80 26.41 9.22
#